data_AF-I8UTA7-F1
#
_entry.id   AF-I8UTA7-F1
#
_cell.length_a   1.000
_cell.length_b   1.000
_cell.length_c   1.000
_cell.angle_alpha   90.00
_cell.angle_beta   90.00
_cell.angle_gamma   90.00
#
_symmetry.space_group_name_H-M   'P 1'
#
loop_
_entity.id
_entity.type
_entity.pdbx_description
1 polymer ?
#
loop_
_entity_poly.entity_id
_entity_poly.type
_entity_poly.pdbx_seq_one_letter_code
_entity_poly.pdbx_strand_id
1 'polypeptide(L)'
;MNHEIEAHFAQYCYLLKSEDDAPGWSFAAEHADNRGIAIQMLSTYINNKRRLLPDMSPEYVNGLIENNIVNVFRKTDAYKDYPYDNSRGVEFDFENLREIAKNC
;
A
#
# COMPACT_ATOMS: atom_id res chain seq x y z
N MET A 1 7.25 -8.02 4.08
CA MET A 1 6.70 -7.42 2.85
C MET A 1 5.33 -6.82 3.10
N ASN A 2 4.35 -7.57 3.64
CA ASN A 2 2.98 -7.06 3.89
C ASN A 2 3.00 -5.72 4.67
N HIS A 3 3.72 -5.67 5.80
CA HIS A 3 3.85 -4.44 6.60
C HIS A 3 4.53 -3.27 5.88
N GLU A 4 5.48 -3.54 4.98
CA GLU A 4 6.12 -2.48 4.21
C GLU A 4 5.14 -1.86 3.22
N ILE A 5 4.40 -2.71 2.49
CA ILE A 5 3.35 -2.27 1.57
C ILE A 5 2.28 -1.47 2.33
N GLU A 6 1.85 -1.97 3.49
CA GLU A 6 0.90 -1.31 4.36
C GLU A 6 1.41 0.07 4.84
N ALA A 7 2.66 0.15 5.30
CA ALA A 7 3.29 1.38 5.77
C ALA A 7 3.40 2.44 4.66
N HIS A 8 3.88 2.05 3.47
CA HIS A 8 3.96 2.95 2.32
C HIS A 8 2.57 3.43 1.90
N PHE A 9 1.56 2.55 1.89
CA PHE A 9 0.20 2.95 1.57
C PHE A 9 -0.42 3.87 2.62
N ALA A 10 -0.11 3.67 3.91
CA ALA A 10 -0.54 4.58 4.97
C ALA A 10 0.13 5.96 4.86
N GLN A 11 1.42 6.03 4.54
CA GLN A 11 2.12 7.28 4.26
C GLN A 11 1.49 8.01 3.08
N TYR A 12 1.23 7.30 1.98
CA TYR A 12 0.50 7.85 0.83
C TYR A 12 -0.88 8.40 1.23
N CYS A 13 -1.66 7.64 2.01
CA CYS A 13 -2.98 8.10 2.49
C CYS A 13 -2.89 9.31 3.42
N TYR A 14 -1.82 9.43 4.21
CA TYR A 14 -1.58 10.57 5.09
C TYR A 14 -1.29 11.84 4.27
N LEU A 15 -0.41 11.75 3.28
CA LEU A 15 -0.09 12.87 2.38
C LEU A 15 -1.30 13.32 1.56
N LEU A 16 -2.18 12.41 1.15
CA LEU A 16 -3.45 12.77 0.49
C LEU A 16 -4.42 13.53 1.39
N LYS A 17 -4.31 13.42 2.72
CA LYS A 17 -5.21 14.07 3.68
C LYS A 17 -4.72 15.42 4.18
N SER A 18 -3.43 15.74 4.06
CA SER A 18 -2.94 17.07 4.44
C SER A 18 -3.50 18.09 3.44
N GLU A 19 -4.29 19.03 3.94
CA GLU A 19 -4.91 20.13 3.17
C GLU A 19 -3.89 21.03 2.46
N ASP A 20 -2.61 20.96 2.84
CA ASP A 20 -1.49 21.57 2.12
C ASP A 20 -1.09 20.69 0.93
N ASP A 21 -1.86 20.77 -0.16
CA ASP A 21 -1.51 20.48 -1.57
C ASP A 21 -0.24 19.63 -1.81
N ALA A 22 -0.22 18.41 -1.28
CA ALA A 22 0.76 17.39 -1.65
C ALA A 22 0.00 16.36 -2.48
N PRO A 23 -0.17 16.56 -3.79
CA PRO A 23 -0.97 15.65 -4.59
C PRO A 23 -0.27 14.30 -4.63
N GLY A 24 -0.95 13.22 -5.01
CA GLY A 24 -0.34 11.89 -5.10
C GLY A 24 0.98 11.82 -5.89
N TRP A 25 1.28 12.81 -6.73
CA TRP A 25 2.59 12.97 -7.39
C TRP A 25 3.74 13.27 -6.41
N SER A 26 3.51 13.94 -5.27
CA SER A 26 4.53 14.25 -4.26
C SER A 26 5.07 12.97 -3.62
N PHE A 27 4.20 12.04 -3.25
CA PHE A 27 4.58 10.70 -2.79
C PHE A 27 5.31 9.93 -3.89
N ALA A 28 4.81 9.97 -5.14
CA ALA A 28 5.49 9.33 -6.26
C ALA A 28 6.84 10.02 -6.61
N ALA A 29 7.05 11.28 -6.26
CA ALA A 29 8.31 12.00 -6.47
C ALA A 29 9.31 11.76 -5.33
N GLU A 30 8.84 11.67 -4.09
CA GLU A 30 9.65 11.26 -2.93
C GLU A 30 10.08 9.79 -3.04
N HIS A 31 9.18 8.96 -3.59
CA HIS A 31 9.43 7.57 -3.96
C HIS A 31 9.47 7.44 -5.49
N ALA A 32 10.31 8.23 -6.18
CA ALA A 32 10.50 8.25 -7.64
C ALA A 32 11.06 6.94 -8.25
N ASP A 33 10.76 5.82 -7.63
CA ASP A 33 10.94 4.48 -8.15
C ASP A 33 9.57 3.82 -8.41
N ASN A 34 9.60 2.63 -8.99
CA ASN A 34 8.36 1.93 -9.35
C ASN A 34 7.46 1.62 -8.13
N ARG A 35 7.96 1.67 -6.89
CA ARG A 35 7.17 1.39 -5.68
C ARG A 35 6.21 2.53 -5.37
N GLY A 36 6.61 3.79 -5.54
CA GLY A 36 5.72 4.94 -5.35
C GLY A 36 4.48 4.85 -6.24
N ILE A 37 4.70 4.52 -7.52
CA ILE A 37 3.62 4.30 -8.51
C ILE A 37 2.76 3.08 -8.14
N ALA A 38 3.39 1.97 -7.76
CA ALA A 38 2.69 0.75 -7.36
C ALA A 38 1.79 0.99 -6.14
N ILE A 39 2.27 1.73 -5.14
CA ILE A 39 1.50 2.09 -3.96
C ILE A 39 0.37 3.06 -4.30
N GLN A 40 0.61 4.06 -5.16
CA GLN A 40 -0.47 4.92 -5.64
C GLN A 40 -1.57 4.11 -6.34
N MET A 41 -1.22 3.10 -7.14
CA MET A 41 -2.19 2.24 -7.83
C MET A 41 -3.14 1.52 -6.87
N LEU A 42 -2.71 1.20 -5.64
CA LEU A 42 -3.59 0.59 -4.63
C LEU A 42 -4.81 1.46 -4.30
N SER A 43 -4.73 2.78 -4.48
CA SER A 43 -5.88 3.69 -4.28
C SER A 43 -7.06 3.43 -5.22
N THR A 44 -6.84 2.70 -6.32
CA THR A 44 -7.91 2.27 -7.23
C THR A 44 -8.72 1.09 -6.71
N TYR A 45 -8.20 0.39 -5.69
CA TYR A 45 -8.82 -0.81 -5.10
C TYR A 45 -9.14 -0.64 -3.62
N ILE A 46 -8.37 0.19 -2.91
CA ILE A 46 -8.42 0.38 -1.46
C ILE A 46 -8.58 1.88 -1.19
N ASN A 47 -9.55 2.25 -0.37
CA ASN A 47 -9.80 3.66 -0.02
C ASN A 47 -8.82 4.18 1.04
N ASN A 48 -8.87 5.49 1.29
CA ASN A 48 -8.06 6.18 2.30
C ASN A 48 -8.41 5.83 3.78
N LYS A 49 -9.45 5.03 4.00
CA LYS A 49 -9.76 4.39 5.29
C LYS A 49 -9.15 2.99 5.37
N ARG A 50 -8.34 2.60 4.37
CA ARG A 50 -7.65 1.32 4.25
C ARG A 50 -8.62 0.14 4.15
N ARG A 51 -9.75 0.36 3.48
CA ARG A 51 -10.73 -0.67 3.21
C ARG A 51 -10.80 -0.92 1.72
N LEU A 52 -10.95 -2.19 1.36
CA LEU A 52 -11.30 -2.59 0.00
C LEU A 52 -12.54 -1.81 -0.46
N LEU A 53 -12.53 -1.34 -1.71
CA LEU A 53 -13.69 -0.68 -2.29
C LEU A 53 -14.84 -1.69 -2.49
N PRO A 54 -16.12 -1.28 -2.35
CA PRO A 54 -17.26 -2.20 -2.33
C PRO A 54 -17.38 -3.13 -3.54
N ASP A 55 -16.95 -2.67 -4.73
CA ASP A 55 -17.09 -3.40 -5.98
C ASP A 55 -15.88 -4.29 -6.31
N MET A 56 -14.88 -4.36 -5.42
CA MET A 56 -13.65 -5.10 -5.65
C MET A 56 -13.70 -6.49 -5.04
N SER A 57 -13.25 -7.50 -5.79
CA SER A 57 -13.05 -8.86 -5.28
C SER A 57 -11.75 -8.94 -4.46
N PRO A 58 -11.80 -9.43 -3.20
CA PRO A 58 -10.61 -9.67 -2.40
C PRO A 58 -9.59 -10.56 -3.12
N GLU A 59 -10.03 -11.63 -3.78
CA GLU A 59 -9.17 -12.56 -4.51
C GLU A 59 -8.44 -11.87 -5.68
N TYR A 60 -9.17 -11.05 -6.44
CA TYR A 60 -8.60 -10.27 -7.53
C TYR A 60 -7.51 -9.31 -7.03
N VAL A 61 -7.80 -8.58 -5.95
CA VAL A 61 -6.87 -7.60 -5.41
C VAL A 61 -5.66 -8.27 -4.74
N ASN A 62 -5.85 -9.40 -4.05
CA ASN A 62 -4.74 -10.21 -3.53
C ASN A 62 -3.80 -10.67 -4.64
N GLY A 63 -4.35 -11.19 -5.74
CA GLY A 63 -3.57 -11.60 -6.90
C GLY A 63 -2.80 -10.42 -7.53
N LEU A 64 -3.40 -9.23 -7.56
CA LEU A 64 -2.74 -8.02 -8.05
C LEU A 64 -1.60 -7.58 -7.13
N ILE A 65 -1.81 -7.62 -5.80
CA ILE A 65 -0.78 -7.27 -4.82
C ILE A 65 0.42 -8.21 -4.96
N GLU A 66 0.18 -9.52 -5.01
CA GLU A 66 1.24 -10.52 -5.14
C GLU A 66 2.00 -10.39 -6.47
N ASN A 67 1.28 -10.26 -7.59
CA ASN A 67 1.91 -10.28 -8.92
C ASN A 67 2.53 -8.94 -9.33
N ASN A 68 2.02 -7.81 -8.84
CA ASN A 68 2.50 -6.50 -9.25
C ASN A 68 3.25 -5.81 -8.13
N ILE A 69 2.62 -5.63 -6.97
CA ILE A 69 3.16 -4.79 -5.89
C ILE A 69 4.36 -5.46 -5.22
N VAL A 70 4.22 -6.71 -4.78
CA VAL A 70 5.31 -7.47 -4.14
C VAL A 70 6.50 -7.60 -5.10
N ASN A 71 6.24 -7.88 -6.36
CA ASN A 71 7.29 -7.99 -7.39
C ASN A 71 8.03 -6.66 -7.61
N VAL A 72 7.33 -5.52 -7.56
CA VAL A 72 7.96 -4.20 -7.63
C VAL A 72 8.84 -3.93 -6.41
N PHE A 73 8.38 -4.26 -5.21
CA PHE A 73 9.19 -4.10 -4.00
C PHE A 73 10.44 -4.98 -4.02
N ARG A 74 10.32 -6.24 -4.45
CA ARG A 74 11.45 -7.19 -4.55
C ARG A 74 12.54 -6.76 -5.54
N LYS A 75 12.25 -5.87 -6.49
CA LYS A 75 13.26 -5.29 -7.39
C LYS A 75 14.18 -4.30 -6.68
N THR A 76 13.86 -3.89 -5.45
CA THR A 76 14.79 -3.11 -4.63
C THR A 76 15.53 -4.03 -3.68
N ASP A 77 16.86 -3.91 -3.66
CA ASP A 77 17.74 -4.75 -2.83
C ASP A 77 17.32 -4.78 -1.35
N ALA A 78 16.88 -3.65 -0.79
CA ALA A 78 16.42 -3.57 0.62
C ALA A 78 15.23 -4.49 0.94
N TYR A 79 14.39 -4.84 -0.03
CA TYR A 79 13.17 -5.63 0.16
C TYR A 79 13.20 -6.98 -0.55
N LYS A 80 14.29 -7.31 -1.25
CA LYS A 80 14.41 -8.50 -2.08
C LYS A 80 14.06 -9.79 -1.33
N ASP A 81 14.56 -9.90 -0.10
CA ASP A 81 14.43 -11.11 0.73
C ASP A 81 13.34 -10.97 1.81
N TYR A 82 12.53 -9.90 1.77
CA TYR A 82 11.47 -9.70 2.75
C TYR A 82 10.35 -10.75 2.56
N PRO A 83 9.96 -11.48 3.61
CA PRO A 83 8.91 -12.47 3.52
C PRO A 83 7.57 -11.80 3.18
N TYR A 84 6.80 -12.45 2.31
CA TYR A 84 5.43 -12.08 1.98
C TYR A 84 4.52 -13.22 2.40
N ASP A 85 3.53 -12.90 3.23
CA ASP A 85 2.51 -13.83 3.69
C ASP A 85 1.26 -13.65 2.83
N ASN A 86 1.04 -14.57 1.90
CA ASN A 86 -0.13 -14.56 1.02
C ASN A 86 -1.36 -15.25 1.63
N SER A 87 -1.24 -15.79 2.85
CA SER A 87 -2.38 -16.30 3.60
C SER A 87 -3.20 -15.18 4.26
N ARG A 88 -2.59 -14.00 4.43
CA ARG A 88 -3.27 -12.78 4.86
C ARG A 88 -4.00 -12.16 3.69
N GLY A 89 -5.33 -12.08 3.78
CA GLY A 89 -6.13 -11.37 2.79
C GLY A 89 -5.93 -9.86 2.86
N VAL A 90 -6.13 -9.17 1.72
CA VAL A 90 -6.13 -7.70 1.59
C VAL A 90 -7.00 -7.00 2.64
N GLU A 91 -8.07 -7.66 3.08
CA GLU A 91 -8.97 -7.16 4.12
C GLU A 91 -8.27 -7.02 5.49
N PHE A 92 -7.25 -7.83 5.77
CA PHE A 92 -6.47 -7.82 7.01
C PHE A 92 -5.14 -7.06 6.89
N ASP A 93 -4.58 -6.99 5.67
CA ASP A 93 -3.27 -6.39 5.43
C ASP A 93 -3.23 -4.87 5.53
N PHE A 94 -4.39 -4.21 5.51
CA PHE A 94 -4.47 -2.75 5.64
C PHE A 94 -5.25 -2.29 6.90
N GLU A 95 -5.69 -3.23 7.74
CA GLU A 95 -6.33 -2.91 9.02
C GLU A 95 -5.34 -2.69 10.17
N ASN A 96 -4.12 -3.24 10.10
CA ASN A 96 -3.21 -3.34 11.24
C ASN A 96 -2.61 -1.99 11.70
N LEU A 97 -2.37 -1.04 10.80
CA LEU A 97 -1.95 0.31 11.18
C LEU A 97 -3.07 1.12 11.85
N ARG A 98 -4.28 0.58 11.99
CA ARG A 98 -5.36 1.18 12.78
C ARG A 98 -5.17 0.98 14.29
N GLU A 99 -4.41 -0.03 14.69
CA GLU A 99 -4.01 -0.20 16.09
C GLU A 99 -2.77 0.63 16.44
N ILE A 100 -1.80 0.72 15.53
CA ILE A 100 -0.56 1.47 15.76
C ILE A 100 -0.81 2.99 15.76
N ALA A 101 -1.65 3.50 14.86
CA ALA A 101 -2.00 4.93 14.79
C ALA A 101 -3.06 5.39 15.82
N LYS A 102 -3.53 4.53 16.74
CA LYS A 102 -4.35 4.97 17.88
C LYS A 102 -3.53 5.69 18.95
N ASN A 103 -2.20 5.50 18.94
CA ASN A 103 -1.26 6.04 19.92
C ASN A 103 -0.25 7.04 19.29
N CYS A 104 -0.49 7.51 18.07
CA CYS A 104 0.31 8.55 17.42
C CYS A 104 -0.53 9.81 17.22
#